data_AF-A0A836FRY0-F1
#
_entry.id   AF-A0A836FRY0-F1
#
_cell.length_a   1.000
_cell.length_b   1.000
_cell.length_c   1.000
_cell.angle_alpha   90.00
_cell.angle_beta   90.00
_cell.angle_gamma   90.00
#
_symmetry.space_group_name_H-M   'P 1'
#
loop_
_entity.id
_entity.type
_entity.pdbx_description
1 polymer ?
#
loop_
_entity_poly.entity_id
_entity_poly.type
_entity_poly.pdbx_seq_one_letter_code
_entity_poly.pdbx_strand_id
1 'polypeptide(L)'
;MLKLRAKLYRYDTSSNPAEWKERGTGEVKLLRHKTKNTVRVVMRRDKTLKICANHFITPWMELKPNCGSDRAWVWSVLADYADEQLKPELLAIRFANAENASMWKETFEKAKKIVGSECEIYAGKSNSEQKRIESDSESSSDVSYSESTDNEDQMKSLKRTEDCEAISQQKDIENETVEEKQVITNEEKIINEIAKLKVKNEGEKQ
;
A
#
# COMPACT_ATOMS: atom_id res chain seq x y z
N MET A 1 -5.67 17.84 13.07
CA MET A 1 -5.15 18.58 11.90
C MET A 1 -6.14 18.51 10.75
N LEU A 2 -6.55 17.30 10.34
CA LEU A 2 -7.54 17.10 9.29
C LEU A 2 -8.52 15.97 9.70
N LYS A 3 -9.76 16.05 9.22
CA LYS A 3 -10.78 14.99 9.30
C LYS A 3 -11.52 15.00 7.97
N LEU A 4 -11.50 13.88 7.24
CA LEU A 4 -12.19 13.72 5.95
C LEU A 4 -12.87 12.36 5.84
N ARG A 5 -13.87 12.29 4.95
CA ARG A 5 -14.56 11.04 4.56
C ARG A 5 -13.78 10.37 3.43
N ALA A 6 -13.45 9.09 3.59
CA ALA A 6 -12.63 8.36 2.61
C ALA A 6 -12.95 6.86 2.54
N LYS A 7 -12.51 6.22 1.45
CA LYS A 7 -12.38 4.77 1.33
C LYS A 7 -10.90 4.41 1.23
N LEU A 8 -10.47 3.41 2.00
CA LEU A 8 -9.10 2.93 2.09
C LEU A 8 -9.00 1.51 1.52
N TYR A 9 -7.95 1.29 0.76
CA TYR A 9 -7.58 0.03 0.13
C TYR A 9 -6.20 -0.41 0.59
N ARG A 10 -5.96 -1.71 0.53
CA ARG A 10 -4.67 -2.37 0.72
C ARG A 10 -4.29 -3.07 -0.57
N TYR A 11 -3.02 -3.01 -0.95
CA TYR A 11 -2.48 -3.90 -1.97
C TYR A 11 -2.20 -5.28 -1.35
N ASP A 12 -2.89 -6.31 -1.81
CA ASP A 12 -2.68 -7.69 -1.38
C ASP A 12 -1.73 -8.40 -2.34
N THR A 13 -0.55 -8.80 -1.85
CA THR A 13 0.46 -9.55 -2.60
C THR A 13 0.34 -11.06 -2.42
N SER A 14 -0.63 -11.54 -1.63
CA SER A 14 -0.89 -12.98 -1.44
C SER A 14 -1.87 -13.56 -2.46
N SER A 15 -2.66 -12.71 -3.13
CA SER A 15 -3.42 -13.10 -4.31
C SER A 15 -2.51 -13.19 -5.53
N ASN A 16 -2.86 -14.06 -6.47
CA ASN A 16 -2.21 -14.16 -7.77
C ASN A 16 -3.28 -14.02 -8.87
N PRO A 17 -3.37 -12.87 -9.58
CA PRO A 17 -2.51 -11.69 -9.48
C PRO A 17 -2.68 -10.90 -8.17
N ALA A 18 -1.69 -10.08 -7.84
CA ALA A 18 -1.76 -9.14 -6.71
C ALA A 18 -2.80 -8.04 -6.97
N GLU A 19 -3.64 -7.72 -6.00
CA GLU A 19 -4.85 -6.90 -6.23
C GLU A 19 -5.12 -5.87 -5.11
N TRP A 20 -5.94 -4.85 -5.42
CA TRP A 20 -6.37 -3.83 -4.46
C TRP A 20 -7.66 -4.25 -3.74
N LYS A 21 -7.55 -4.66 -2.47
CA LYS A 21 -8.70 -5.02 -1.63
C LYS A 21 -9.17 -3.83 -0.79
N GLU A 22 -10.49 -3.67 -0.62
CA GLU A 22 -11.02 -2.65 0.29
C GLU A 22 -10.63 -2.99 1.74
N ARG A 23 -9.88 -2.11 2.39
CA ARG A 23 -9.51 -2.25 3.81
C ARG A 23 -10.56 -1.62 4.72
N GLY A 24 -11.21 -0.54 4.29
CA GLY A 24 -12.36 0.03 4.99
C GLY A 24 -12.83 1.39 4.48
N THR A 25 -14.13 1.66 4.65
CA THR A 25 -14.76 2.95 4.40
C THR A 25 -15.06 3.65 5.73
N GLY A 26 -14.67 4.92 5.89
CA GLY A 26 -14.60 5.56 7.20
C GLY A 26 -14.33 7.07 7.24
N GLU A 27 -14.13 7.59 8.44
CA GLU A 27 -13.48 8.90 8.66
C GLU A 27 -11.97 8.72 8.85
N VAL A 28 -11.16 9.36 8.00
CA VAL A 28 -9.70 9.44 8.17
C VAL A 28 -9.34 10.74 8.90
N LYS A 29 -8.39 10.66 9.84
CA LYS A 29 -7.96 11.76 10.70
C LYS A 29 -6.44 11.86 10.75
N LEU A 30 -5.92 13.09 10.65
CA LEU A 30 -4.53 13.43 10.97
C LEU A 30 -4.46 14.03 12.37
N LEU A 31 -3.81 13.30 13.28
CA LEU A 31 -3.70 13.63 14.71
C LEU A 31 -2.24 13.93 15.06
N ARG A 32 -1.96 15.17 15.47
CA ARG A 32 -0.67 15.61 16.03
C ARG A 32 -0.69 15.45 17.56
N HIS A 33 0.37 14.88 18.11
CA HIS A 33 0.62 14.84 19.55
C HIS A 33 1.13 16.22 20.02
N LYS A 34 0.60 16.74 21.13
CA LYS A 34 0.84 18.14 21.55
C LYS A 34 2.27 18.42 22.02
N THR A 35 2.95 17.46 22.64
CA THR A 35 4.32 17.63 23.16
C THR A 35 5.35 17.01 22.23
N LYS A 36 5.34 15.69 22.07
CA LYS A 36 6.23 14.92 21.19
C LYS A 36 6.20 15.29 19.68
N ASN A 37 5.25 16.12 19.23
CA ASN A 37 5.04 16.54 17.83
C ASN A 37 4.93 15.44 16.76
N THR A 38 4.83 14.17 17.15
CA THR A 38 4.49 13.07 16.25
C THR A 38 3.12 13.28 15.62
N VAL A 39 2.97 12.92 14.35
CA VAL A 39 1.68 12.93 13.64
C VAL A 39 1.34 11.51 13.21
N ARG A 40 0.09 11.10 13.40
CA ARG A 40 -0.42 9.80 12.95
C ARG A 40 -1.67 9.91 12.09
N VAL A 41 -1.78 9.01 11.13
CA VAL A 41 -3.00 8.69 10.39
C VAL A 41 -3.81 7.73 11.25
N VAL A 42 -5.08 8.06 11.50
CA VAL A 42 -6.03 7.14 12.14
C VAL A 42 -7.31 7.11 11.32
N MET A 43 -7.76 5.93 10.93
CA MET A 43 -9.03 5.72 10.23
C MET A 43 -9.83 4.60 10.90
N ARG A 44 -11.13 4.81 11.05
CA ARG A 44 -12.08 3.82 11.60
C ARG A 44 -13.21 3.57 10.61
N ARG A 45 -13.61 2.30 10.49
CA ARG A 45 -14.74 1.88 9.66
C ARG A 45 -16.07 2.38 10.22
N ASP A 46 -17.01 2.68 9.33
CA ASP A 46 -18.38 3.00 9.73
C ASP A 46 -19.05 1.85 10.47
N LYS A 47 -20.04 2.17 11.31
CA LYS A 47 -20.86 1.25 12.14
C LYS A 47 -20.06 0.45 13.18
N THR A 48 -19.07 -0.32 12.74
CA THR A 48 -18.22 -1.19 13.58
C THR A 48 -17.19 -0.43 14.40
N LEU A 49 -16.81 0.79 13.99
CA LEU A 49 -15.76 1.63 14.61
C LEU A 49 -14.37 0.98 14.71
N LYS A 50 -14.17 -0.22 14.13
CA LYS A 50 -12.89 -0.93 14.05
C LYS A 50 -11.88 -0.08 13.28
N ILE A 51 -10.64 -0.06 13.76
CA ILE A 51 -9.54 0.64 13.11
C ILE A 51 -9.23 -0.04 11.77
N CYS A 52 -8.91 0.75 10.74
CA CYS A 52 -8.47 0.26 9.42
C CYS A 52 -7.22 0.96 8.89
N ALA A 53 -6.71 1.99 9.58
CA ALA A 53 -5.35 2.49 9.46
C ALA A 53 -4.95 3.13 10.80
N ASN A 54 -3.72 2.88 11.25
CA ASN A 54 -3.15 3.48 12.45
C ASN A 54 -1.62 3.42 12.37
N HIS A 55 -1.00 4.46 11.81
CA HIS A 55 0.45 4.57 11.65
C HIS A 55 0.92 6.01 11.84
N PHE A 56 2.18 6.16 12.25
CA PHE A 56 2.85 7.46 12.26
C PHE A 56 3.26 7.87 10.84
N ILE A 57 3.20 9.17 10.57
CA ILE A 57 3.81 9.76 9.38
C ILE A 57 5.31 9.89 9.66
N THR A 58 6.15 9.39 8.76
CA THR A 58 7.60 9.60 8.79
C THR A 58 8.00 10.70 7.80
N PRO A 59 9.14 11.40 8.00
CA PRO A 59 9.57 12.49 7.11
C PRO A 59 9.74 12.06 5.63
N TRP A 60 10.16 10.82 5.40
CA TRP A 60 10.42 10.22 4.08
C TRP A 60 9.20 9.52 3.44
N MET A 61 8.04 9.52 4.08
CA MET A 61 6.81 8.95 3.52
C MET A 61 6.33 9.79 2.32
N GLU A 62 5.87 9.19 1.23
CA GLU A 62 5.48 9.91 0.01
C GLU A 62 4.07 9.51 -0.46
N LEU A 63 3.23 10.51 -0.76
CA LEU A 63 1.93 10.32 -1.42
C LEU A 63 2.09 10.38 -2.94
N LYS A 64 2.03 9.23 -3.61
CA LYS A 64 2.05 9.11 -5.07
C LYS A 64 0.61 9.16 -5.62
N PRO A 65 0.35 9.85 -6.75
CA PRO A 65 -0.97 9.83 -7.38
C PRO A 65 -1.26 8.41 -7.88
N ASN A 66 -2.52 7.97 -7.79
CA ASN A 66 -2.92 6.71 -8.43
C ASN A 66 -3.17 6.93 -9.93
N CYS A 67 -2.66 6.04 -10.78
CA CYS A 67 -2.91 6.09 -12.23
C CYS A 67 -4.42 6.18 -12.52
N GLY A 68 -4.82 7.12 -13.37
CA GLY A 68 -6.22 7.34 -13.75
C GLY A 68 -7.13 7.93 -12.66
N SER A 69 -6.61 8.42 -11.51
CA SER A 69 -7.44 9.07 -10.50
C SER A 69 -6.81 10.32 -9.88
N ASP A 70 -7.45 11.46 -10.14
CA ASP A 70 -7.26 12.76 -9.47
C ASP A 70 -7.59 12.77 -7.97
N ARG A 71 -8.33 11.75 -7.53
CA ARG A 71 -8.98 11.65 -6.21
C ARG A 71 -8.37 10.61 -5.28
N ALA A 72 -7.24 10.02 -5.67
CA ALA A 72 -6.62 8.95 -4.91
C ALA A 72 -5.09 9.09 -4.78
N TRP A 73 -4.60 8.75 -3.59
CA TRP A 73 -3.17 8.74 -3.26
C TRP A 73 -2.75 7.37 -2.73
N VAL A 74 -1.54 6.95 -3.08
CA VAL A 74 -0.90 5.70 -2.67
C VAL A 74 0.36 6.01 -1.87
N TRP A 75 0.58 5.29 -0.76
CA TRP A 75 1.81 5.38 0.01
C TRP A 75 2.17 4.05 0.69
N SER A 76 3.47 3.82 0.89
CA SER A 76 3.98 2.69 1.66
C SER A 76 4.08 3.04 3.14
N VAL A 77 3.66 2.11 4.00
CA VAL A 77 3.71 2.20 5.45
C VAL A 77 4.53 1.03 5.97
N LEU A 78 5.59 1.30 6.74
CA LEU A 78 6.46 0.24 7.27
C LEU A 78 5.87 -0.46 8.50
N ALA A 79 5.00 0.22 9.25
CA ALA A 79 4.49 -0.23 10.53
C ALA A 79 3.07 0.33 10.79
N ASP A 80 2.08 -0.24 10.13
CA ASP A 80 0.66 0.00 10.44
C ASP A 80 0.21 -0.91 11.58
N TYR A 81 -0.57 -0.35 12.50
CA TYR A 81 -1.06 -0.99 13.73
C TYR A 81 -2.60 -0.92 13.80
N ALA A 82 -3.29 -1.17 12.69
CA ALA A 82 -4.76 -1.24 12.68
C ALA A 82 -5.30 -2.58 13.18
N ASP A 83 -4.54 -3.66 12.98
CA ASP A 83 -4.90 -5.04 13.33
C ASP A 83 -4.12 -5.53 14.57
N GLU A 84 -3.80 -4.61 15.50
CA GLU A 84 -3.07 -4.81 16.78
C GLU A 84 -1.68 -5.47 16.67
N GLN A 85 -1.17 -5.58 15.45
CA GLN A 85 0.15 -6.09 15.08
C GLN A 85 0.80 -5.10 14.10
N LEU A 86 2.11 -4.87 14.22
CA LEU A 86 2.86 -4.01 13.30
C LEU A 86 3.05 -4.73 11.98
N LYS A 87 2.48 -4.20 10.90
CA LYS A 87 2.57 -4.79 9.55
C LYS A 87 3.04 -3.75 8.52
N PRO A 88 3.94 -4.10 7.59
CA PRO A 88 4.18 -3.29 6.41
C PRO A 88 2.95 -3.40 5.49
N GLU A 89 2.48 -2.26 5.00
CA GLU A 89 1.24 -2.15 4.23
C GLU A 89 1.44 -1.14 3.09
N LEU A 90 1.07 -1.50 1.86
CA LEU A 90 0.93 -0.54 0.76
C LEU A 90 -0.54 -0.11 0.68
N LEU A 91 -0.79 1.16 1.02
CA LEU A 91 -2.14 1.69 1.18
C LEU A 91 -2.50 2.65 0.06
N ALA A 92 -3.75 2.59 -0.39
CA ALA A 92 -4.33 3.60 -1.27
C ALA A 92 -5.60 4.18 -0.63
N ILE A 93 -5.77 5.50 -0.71
CA ILE A 93 -6.95 6.20 -0.19
C ILE A 93 -7.65 6.95 -1.31
N ARG A 94 -8.98 6.85 -1.39
CA ARG A 94 -9.82 7.56 -2.36
C ARG A 94 -10.83 8.46 -1.65
N PHE A 95 -10.95 9.69 -2.15
CA PHE A 95 -11.84 10.71 -1.62
C PHE A 95 -13.08 10.95 -2.51
N ALA A 96 -14.09 11.61 -1.94
CA ALA A 96 -15.35 11.94 -2.62
C ALA A 96 -15.20 13.02 -3.72
N ASN A 97 -14.23 13.92 -3.59
CA ASN A 97 -13.97 15.05 -4.50
C ASN A 97 -12.45 15.24 -4.65
N ALA A 98 -11.99 15.85 -5.75
CA ALA A 98 -10.57 16.15 -5.97
C ALA A 98 -10.02 17.12 -4.91
N GLU A 99 -10.81 18.14 -4.54
CA GLU A 99 -10.52 19.10 -3.47
C GLU A 99 -10.14 18.43 -2.14
N ASN A 100 -10.89 17.39 -1.75
CA ASN A 100 -10.61 16.61 -0.54
C ASN A 100 -9.29 15.83 -0.65
N ALA A 101 -8.96 15.34 -1.85
CA ALA A 101 -7.69 14.67 -2.11
C ALA A 101 -6.51 15.67 -2.07
N SER A 102 -6.65 16.86 -2.62
CA SER A 102 -5.64 17.93 -2.53
C SER A 102 -5.44 18.38 -1.08
N MET A 103 -6.51 18.66 -0.33
CA MET A 103 -6.46 19.04 1.08
C MET A 103 -5.80 17.95 1.96
N TRP A 104 -6.05 16.67 1.64
CA TRP A 104 -5.33 15.55 2.26
C TRP A 104 -3.83 15.64 1.99
N LYS A 105 -3.41 15.75 0.73
CA LYS A 105 -2.00 15.83 0.36
C LYS A 105 -1.29 17.02 0.99
N GLU A 106 -1.87 18.20 0.93
CA GLU A 106 -1.31 19.42 1.55
C GLU A 106 -1.13 19.27 3.06
N THR A 107 -2.13 18.73 3.76
CA THR A 107 -2.03 18.56 5.21
C THR A 107 -1.09 17.42 5.60
N PHE A 108 -0.96 16.39 4.76
CA PHE A 108 -0.01 15.29 4.94
C PHE A 108 1.44 15.76 4.75
N GLU A 109 1.72 16.56 3.71
CA GLU A 109 3.03 17.18 3.51
C GLU A 109 3.35 18.19 4.62
N LYS A 110 2.36 18.95 5.11
CA LYS A 110 2.52 19.78 6.32
C LYS A 110 2.84 18.94 7.56
N ALA A 111 2.20 17.77 7.72
CA ALA A 111 2.50 16.84 8.79
C ALA A 111 3.93 16.27 8.69
N LYS A 112 4.39 15.87 7.51
CA LYS A 112 5.78 15.44 7.27
C LYS A 112 6.79 16.51 7.68
N LYS A 113 6.55 17.78 7.29
CA LYS A 113 7.40 18.91 7.69
C LYS A 113 7.48 19.06 9.21
N ILE A 114 6.33 19.09 9.90
CA ILE A 114 6.25 19.12 11.37
C ILE A 114 7.03 17.96 12.01
N VAL A 115 6.86 16.74 11.50
CA VAL A 115 7.57 15.58 12.02
C VAL A 115 9.08 15.67 11.76
N GLY A 116 9.50 16.20 10.60
CA GLY A 116 10.91 16.39 10.28
C GLY A 116 11.61 17.48 11.11
N SER A 117 10.91 18.57 11.47
CA SER A 117 11.52 19.73 12.15
C SER A 117 11.24 19.81 13.66
N GLU A 118 10.08 19.35 14.13
CA GLU A 118 9.61 19.57 15.52
C GLU A 118 9.57 18.28 16.37
N CYS A 119 9.74 17.10 15.77
CA CYS A 119 9.72 15.83 16.50
C CYS A 119 11.13 15.36 16.86
N GLU A 120 11.41 15.23 18.16
CA GLU A 120 12.72 14.83 18.74
C GLU A 120 13.31 13.55 18.13
N ILE A 121 12.45 12.64 17.64
CA ILE A 121 12.84 11.36 17.02
C ILE A 121 13.54 11.56 15.67
N TYR A 122 13.23 12.65 14.95
CA TYR A 122 13.68 12.87 13.57
C TYR A 122 14.45 14.18 13.34
N ALA A 123 14.27 15.18 14.21
CA ALA A 123 14.88 16.51 14.05
C ALA A 123 16.41 16.53 14.19
N GLY A 124 17.04 15.41 14.56
CA GLY A 124 18.49 15.28 14.70
C GLY A 124 19.03 15.94 15.97
N LYS A 125 19.48 15.14 16.94
CA LYS A 125 20.14 15.68 18.14
C LYS A 125 21.53 16.20 17.79
N SER A 126 21.68 17.51 17.58
CA SER A 126 22.98 18.16 17.73
C SER A 126 23.35 18.21 19.22
N ASN A 127 24.29 17.34 19.60
CA ASN A 127 24.97 17.22 20.89
C ASN A 127 24.24 16.61 22.10
N SER A 128 24.89 15.57 22.64
CA SER A 128 25.05 15.19 24.06
C SER A 128 23.93 15.49 25.06
N GLU A 129 23.19 14.46 25.48
CA GLU A 129 23.51 13.75 26.73
C GLU A 129 22.69 12.46 26.88
N GLN A 130 23.25 11.47 27.57
CA GLN A 130 22.57 10.22 27.87
C GLN A 130 21.57 10.42 29.00
N LYS A 131 20.28 10.18 28.73
CA LYS A 131 19.33 9.83 29.78
C LYS A 131 18.70 8.48 29.45
N ARG A 132 19.29 7.43 30.03
CA ARG A 132 18.61 6.13 30.14
C ARG A 132 17.30 6.36 30.89
N ILE A 133 16.22 5.77 30.39
CA ILE A 133 15.02 5.52 31.18
C ILE A 133 14.81 4.01 31.09
N GLU A 134 15.19 3.33 32.18
CA GLU A 134 14.79 1.96 32.48
C GLU A 134 13.40 2.03 33.13
N SER A 135 12.42 1.31 32.57
CA SER A 135 11.13 0.91 33.17
C SER A 135 10.21 0.40 32.04
N ASP A 136 9.52 -0.72 32.15
CA ASP A 136 9.70 -1.85 33.06
C ASP A 136 9.10 -3.09 32.38
N SER A 137 9.65 -4.28 32.63
CA SER A 137 9.20 -5.53 32.01
C SER A 137 8.44 -6.37 33.03
N GLU A 138 7.24 -5.95 33.40
CA GLU A 138 6.34 -6.79 34.19
C GLU A 138 5.66 -7.84 33.31
N SER A 139 6.25 -9.03 33.32
CA SER A 139 5.63 -10.27 32.88
C SER A 139 4.52 -10.67 33.86
N SER A 140 3.25 -10.43 33.50
CA SER A 140 2.13 -11.16 34.12
C SER A 140 1.79 -12.36 33.24
N SER A 141 2.12 -13.54 33.73
CA SER A 141 1.71 -14.82 33.17
C SER A 141 0.22 -15.10 33.36
N ASP A 142 -0.22 -16.22 32.78
CA ASP A 142 -1.45 -16.97 33.09
C ASP A 142 -2.74 -16.60 32.34
N VAL A 143 -2.87 -17.14 31.11
CA VAL A 143 -4.14 -17.74 30.68
C VAL A 143 -3.83 -19.09 30.04
N SER A 144 -4.42 -20.14 30.58
CA SER A 144 -4.16 -21.54 30.28
C SER A 144 -4.65 -21.99 28.89
N TYR A 145 -3.85 -22.86 28.27
CA TYR A 145 -4.19 -23.60 27.07
C TYR A 145 -5.12 -24.77 27.43
N SER A 146 -6.31 -24.82 26.85
CA SER A 146 -7.17 -26.01 26.85
C SER A 146 -7.47 -26.43 25.42
N GLU A 147 -6.79 -27.50 24.99
CA GLU A 147 -7.02 -28.17 23.72
C GLU A 147 -8.11 -29.25 23.89
N SER A 148 -8.96 -29.41 22.88
CA SER A 148 -9.95 -30.49 22.80
C SER A 148 -10.28 -30.78 21.35
N THR A 149 -9.39 -31.55 20.72
CA THR A 149 -9.67 -32.71 19.86
C THR A 149 -10.98 -32.79 19.06
N ASP A 150 -10.79 -33.02 17.76
CA ASP A 150 -11.51 -33.97 16.90
C ASP A 150 -12.94 -33.65 16.42
N ASN A 151 -13.04 -33.39 15.11
CA ASN A 151 -13.68 -34.36 14.19
C ASN A 151 -13.36 -34.01 12.73
N GLU A 152 -12.56 -34.86 12.07
CA GLU A 152 -12.68 -35.05 10.62
C GLU A 152 -13.86 -35.99 10.35
N ASP A 153 -14.66 -35.72 9.31
CA ASP A 153 -15.06 -36.82 8.43
C ASP A 153 -15.43 -36.33 7.02
N GLN A 154 -15.13 -37.15 6.01
CA GLN A 154 -15.28 -36.79 4.59
C GLN A 154 -16.58 -37.39 4.00
N MET A 155 -17.06 -36.80 2.89
CA MET A 155 -17.12 -37.49 1.57
C MET A 155 -18.30 -37.06 0.66
N LYS A 156 -17.99 -36.18 -0.31
CA LYS A 156 -18.14 -36.38 -1.77
C LYS A 156 -19.44 -37.03 -2.33
N SER A 157 -20.18 -36.28 -3.16
CA SER A 157 -20.97 -36.83 -4.27
C SER A 157 -21.12 -35.81 -5.42
N LEU A 158 -21.07 -36.27 -6.67
CA LEU A 158 -21.06 -35.48 -7.91
C LEU A 158 -22.20 -35.93 -8.84
N LYS A 159 -22.47 -35.10 -9.87
CA LYS A 159 -23.38 -35.25 -11.05
C LYS A 159 -24.76 -34.56 -10.84
N ARG A 160 -25.36 -33.91 -11.86
CA ARG A 160 -25.12 -33.94 -13.33
C ARG A 160 -25.78 -32.71 -14.01
N THR A 161 -25.24 -32.23 -15.16
CA THR A 161 -25.90 -31.69 -16.41
C THR A 161 -27.15 -30.79 -16.33
N GLU A 162 -27.44 -29.82 -17.22
CA GLU A 162 -26.75 -29.05 -18.29
C GLU A 162 -27.78 -27.96 -18.76
N ASP A 163 -27.36 -27.01 -19.63
CA ASP A 163 -28.21 -26.03 -20.37
C ASP A 163 -28.94 -24.95 -19.51
N CYS A 164 -29.14 -23.67 -19.91
CA CYS A 164 -28.76 -22.85 -21.08
C CYS A 164 -28.81 -21.35 -20.65
N GLU A 165 -28.51 -20.28 -21.41
CA GLU A 165 -28.17 -20.07 -22.83
C GLU A 165 -27.15 -18.87 -22.95
N ALA A 166 -27.26 -17.98 -23.94
CA ALA A 166 -26.31 -16.88 -24.25
C ALA A 166 -26.95 -15.47 -24.32
N ILE A 167 -26.12 -14.40 -24.36
CA ILE A 167 -26.15 -13.30 -25.36
C ILE A 167 -25.05 -12.24 -25.07
N SER A 168 -24.16 -12.04 -26.05
CA SER A 168 -23.21 -10.91 -26.18
C SER A 168 -22.10 -10.78 -25.10
N GLN A 169 -20.85 -10.38 -25.38
CA GLN A 169 -20.32 -9.62 -26.53
C GLN A 169 -18.96 -10.21 -26.98
N GLN A 170 -18.87 -10.67 -28.23
CA GLN A 170 -17.59 -10.87 -28.93
C GLN A 170 -17.22 -9.56 -29.62
N LYS A 171 -16.06 -8.95 -29.29
CA LYS A 171 -15.37 -7.99 -30.20
C LYS A 171 -13.93 -7.59 -29.87
N ASP A 172 -13.42 -7.80 -28.65
CA ASP A 172 -12.15 -7.17 -28.24
C ASP A 172 -10.90 -8.08 -28.24
N ILE A 173 -11.02 -9.36 -28.64
CA ILE A 173 -9.93 -10.36 -28.49
C ILE A 173 -8.95 -10.40 -29.71
N GLU A 174 -9.31 -9.84 -30.86
CA GLU A 174 -8.47 -9.92 -32.08
C GLU A 174 -7.45 -8.78 -32.25
N ASN A 175 -7.53 -7.69 -31.48
CA ASN A 175 -6.67 -6.52 -31.68
C ASN A 175 -5.36 -6.55 -30.86
N GLU A 176 -5.35 -7.09 -29.63
CA GLU A 176 -4.15 -7.11 -28.78
C GLU A 176 -3.02 -8.01 -29.35
N THR A 177 -3.37 -9.13 -29.99
CA THR A 177 -2.39 -10.09 -30.55
C THR A 177 -1.65 -9.61 -31.80
N VAL A 178 -2.03 -8.46 -32.37
CA VAL A 178 -1.33 -7.82 -33.49
C VAL A 178 -0.27 -6.83 -33.00
N GLU A 179 -0.56 -6.07 -31.94
CA GLU A 179 0.37 -5.07 -31.38
C GLU A 179 1.58 -5.74 -30.70
N GLU A 180 1.37 -6.78 -29.88
CA GLU A 180 2.48 -7.52 -29.24
C GLU A 180 3.49 -8.08 -30.25
N LYS A 181 3.00 -8.61 -31.38
CA LYS A 181 3.86 -9.15 -32.45
C LYS A 181 4.65 -8.07 -33.17
N GLN A 182 4.07 -6.87 -33.37
CA GLN A 182 4.82 -5.76 -33.97
C GLN A 182 5.93 -5.25 -33.05
N VAL A 183 5.68 -5.13 -31.74
CA VAL A 183 6.69 -4.68 -30.77
C VAL A 183 7.91 -5.62 -30.75
N ILE A 184 7.69 -6.93 -30.65
CA ILE A 184 8.78 -7.93 -30.62
C ILE A 184 9.66 -7.85 -31.87
N THR A 185 9.08 -7.74 -33.07
CA THR A 185 9.86 -7.65 -34.33
C THR A 185 10.65 -6.35 -34.49
N ASN A 186 10.32 -5.31 -33.74
CA ASN A 186 11.06 -4.04 -33.75
C ASN A 186 12.25 -4.07 -32.78
N GLU A 187 12.11 -4.70 -31.61
CA GLU A 187 13.21 -4.90 -30.66
C GLU A 187 14.33 -5.76 -31.27
N GLU A 188 13.98 -6.87 -31.95
CA GLU A 188 14.95 -7.73 -32.63
C GLU A 188 15.74 -7.00 -33.74
N LYS A 189 15.13 -6.05 -34.45
CA LYS A 189 15.82 -5.23 -35.45
C LYS A 189 16.83 -4.28 -34.79
N ILE A 190 16.43 -3.60 -33.72
CA ILE A 190 17.29 -2.65 -32.99
C ILE A 190 18.52 -3.36 -32.41
N ILE A 191 18.34 -4.55 -31.82
CA ILE A 191 19.45 -5.37 -31.29
C ILE A 191 20.44 -5.74 -32.41
N ASN A 192 19.95 -6.17 -33.57
CA ASN A 192 20.78 -6.51 -34.72
C ASN A 192 21.53 -5.31 -35.33
N GLU A 193 20.96 -4.10 -35.26
CA GLU A 193 21.61 -2.88 -35.73
C GLU A 193 22.71 -2.41 -34.75
N ILE A 194 22.46 -2.47 -33.44
CA ILE A 194 23.47 -2.20 -32.40
C ILE A 194 24.65 -3.18 -32.49
N ALA A 195 24.38 -4.46 -32.78
CA ALA A 195 25.43 -5.46 -32.98
C ALA A 195 26.35 -5.11 -34.17
N LYS A 196 25.79 -4.65 -35.30
CA LYS A 196 26.57 -4.24 -36.48
C LYS A 196 27.43 -3.00 -36.24
N LEU A 197 27.00 -2.09 -35.36
CA LEU A 197 27.76 -0.89 -35.01
C LEU A 197 28.97 -1.19 -34.10
N LYS A 198 28.87 -2.19 -33.20
CA LYS A 198 29.97 -2.54 -32.29
C LYS A 198 31.19 -3.16 -32.97
N VAL A 199 31.03 -3.79 -34.14
CA VAL A 199 32.12 -4.48 -34.87
C VAL A 199 33.07 -3.51 -35.59
N LYS A 200 32.75 -2.21 -35.70
CA LYS A 200 33.54 -1.24 -36.48
C LYS A 200 34.63 -0.47 -35.71
N ASN A 201 34.80 -0.68 -34.40
CA ASN A 201 35.72 0.10 -33.57
C ASN A 201 36.99 -0.62 -33.08
N GLU A 202 37.29 -1.82 -33.59
CA GLU A 202 38.57 -2.50 -33.35
C GLU A 202 39.36 -2.64 -34.65
N GLY A 203 40.08 -1.58 -35.01
CA GLY A 203 40.91 -1.60 -36.22
C GLY A 203 41.33 -0.23 -36.72
N GLU A 204 42.10 0.53 -35.93
CA GLU A 204 43.13 1.47 -36.43
C GLU A 204 43.85 2.16 -35.26
N LYS A 205 45.09 1.71 -34.97
CA LYS A 205 46.20 2.52 -34.45
C LYS A 205 47.50 1.71 -34.60
N GLN A 206 48.20 1.97 -35.70
CA GLN A 206 49.66 1.81 -35.77
C GLN A 206 50.33 2.96 -35.00
#